data_AF-A0A316NC56-F1
#
_entry.id   AF-A0A316NC56-F1
#
_cell.length_a   1.000
_cell.length_b   1.000
_cell.length_c   1.000
_cell.angle_alpha   90.00
_cell.angle_beta   90.00
_cell.angle_gamma   90.00
#
_symmetry.space_group_name_H-M   'P 1'
#
loop_
_entity.id
_entity.type
_entity.pdbx_description
1 polymer ?
#
loop_
_entity_poly.entity_id
_entity_poly.type
_entity_poly.pdbx_seq_one_letter_code
_entity_poly.pdbx_strand_id
1 'polypeptide(L)'
;MAFRTKFCHGIFTKPYISFDHVIQISRTKPTTEVSRLKDKHFLEDRSVELAEYLISQKATVRSTAKKFGVSKSTVHKDITERLRKVNPQLYKQVAEILQINKEERHIRGGMATKRKYESHRER
;
A
#
# COMPACT_ATOMS: atom_id res chain seq x y z
N MET A 1 -11.87 3.48 -59.22
CA MET A 1 -12.24 2.15 -58.65
C MET A 1 -11.33 1.93 -57.44
N ALA A 2 -11.76 1.68 -56.20
CA ALA A 2 -12.91 0.92 -55.73
C ALA A 2 -13.48 1.48 -54.42
N PHE A 3 -14.81 1.37 -54.29
CA PHE A 3 -15.57 1.45 -53.04
C PHE A 3 -15.34 0.18 -52.21
N ARG A 4 -15.21 0.29 -50.89
CA ARG A 4 -16.25 -0.14 -49.92
C ARG A 4 -15.78 -0.04 -48.48
N THR A 5 -16.73 0.39 -47.66
CA THR A 5 -16.68 0.59 -46.22
C THR A 5 -17.06 -0.68 -45.44
N LYS A 6 -16.65 -0.71 -44.16
CA LYS A 6 -17.15 -1.49 -43.00
C LYS A 6 -16.93 -3.01 -42.99
N PHE A 7 -16.36 -3.54 -41.91
CA PHE A 7 -17.14 -4.04 -40.77
C PHE A 7 -16.23 -4.50 -39.61
N CYS A 8 -16.72 -4.25 -38.40
CA CYS A 8 -16.17 -4.69 -37.10
C CYS A 8 -16.33 -6.21 -36.87
N HIS A 9 -15.94 -6.61 -35.64
CA HIS A 9 -16.01 -7.94 -34.99
C HIS A 9 -14.74 -8.76 -35.27
N GLY A 10 -13.90 -9.18 -34.32
CA GLY A 10 -14.04 -9.32 -32.88
C GLY A 10 -13.32 -10.62 -32.48
N ILE A 11 -12.81 -10.66 -31.24
CA ILE A 11 -12.52 -11.89 -30.46
C ILE A 11 -11.24 -12.64 -30.90
N PHE A 12 -10.08 -12.43 -30.27
CA PHE A 12 -9.65 -12.96 -28.96
C PHE A 12 -9.72 -14.49 -28.87
N THR A 13 -8.73 -15.19 -29.42
CA THR A 13 -8.49 -16.61 -29.13
C THR A 13 -7.02 -16.83 -28.79
N LYS A 14 -6.69 -16.78 -27.51
CA LYS A 14 -5.53 -17.49 -26.98
C LYS A 14 -6.00 -18.88 -26.57
N PRO A 15 -5.51 -19.97 -27.19
CA PRO A 15 -5.57 -21.29 -26.58
C PRO A 15 -4.43 -21.42 -25.55
N TYR A 16 -4.54 -22.48 -24.74
CA TYR A 16 -3.52 -23.13 -23.92
C TYR A 16 -3.54 -22.95 -22.38
N ILE A 17 -4.06 -24.03 -21.75
CA ILE A 17 -3.66 -24.71 -20.50
C ILE A 17 -4.08 -24.00 -19.19
N SER A 18 -5.08 -24.44 -18.40
CA SER A 18 -5.35 -25.72 -17.71
C SER A 18 -4.46 -26.00 -16.47
N PHE A 19 -5.06 -25.91 -15.28
CA PHE A 19 -4.73 -26.59 -14.01
C PHE A 19 -3.31 -26.40 -13.43
N ASP A 20 -3.20 -25.66 -12.30
CA ASP A 20 -3.06 -26.27 -10.98
C ASP A 20 -2.73 -25.27 -9.86
N HIS A 21 -3.36 -25.51 -8.71
CA HIS A 21 -2.86 -25.26 -7.35
C HIS A 21 -2.72 -23.81 -6.81
N VAL A 22 -3.50 -23.60 -5.73
CA VAL A 22 -3.22 -22.75 -4.55
C VAL A 22 -3.56 -21.25 -4.67
N ILE A 23 -4.65 -20.90 -3.97
CA ILE A 23 -5.00 -19.58 -3.41
C ILE A 23 -5.28 -18.49 -4.46
N GLN A 24 -6.57 -18.31 -4.76
CA GLN A 24 -7.05 -17.17 -5.56
C GLN A 24 -6.82 -15.85 -4.81
N ILE A 25 -5.72 -15.20 -5.17
CA ILE A 25 -5.54 -13.76 -5.08
C ILE A 25 -6.52 -13.11 -6.09
N SER A 26 -7.63 -12.57 -5.60
CA SER A 26 -8.49 -11.69 -6.38
C SER A 26 -7.76 -10.36 -6.63
N ARG A 27 -7.44 -10.14 -7.91
CA ARG A 27 -7.10 -8.83 -8.46
C ARG A 27 -8.30 -7.88 -8.30
N THR A 28 -8.30 -7.06 -7.24
CA THR A 28 -9.07 -5.81 -7.22
C THR A 28 -8.32 -4.74 -6.42
N LYS A 29 -7.77 -3.75 -7.10
CA LYS A 29 -7.76 -2.38 -6.57
C LYS A 29 -8.43 -1.52 -7.65
N PRO A 30 -9.52 -0.83 -7.30
CA PRO A 30 -9.33 0.52 -6.79
C PRO A 30 -10.01 0.76 -5.44
N THR A 31 -9.21 1.27 -4.52
CA THR A 31 -9.61 1.96 -3.29
C THR A 31 -10.34 3.27 -3.64
N THR A 32 -11.66 3.23 -3.76
CA THR A 32 -12.46 4.47 -3.81
C THR A 32 -13.90 4.22 -3.39
N GLU A 33 -14.13 3.82 -2.15
CA GLU A 33 -15.36 4.11 -1.38
C GLU A 33 -15.02 4.15 0.12
N VAL A 34 -14.15 5.08 0.52
CA VAL A 34 -14.07 5.49 1.94
C VAL A 34 -14.53 6.92 2.05
N SER A 35 -15.63 7.23 1.36
CA SER A 35 -16.43 8.39 1.67
C SER A 35 -17.71 7.88 2.32
N ARG A 36 -17.81 8.18 3.63
CA ARG A 36 -19.08 8.36 4.37
C ARG A 36 -19.59 7.14 5.16
N LEU A 37 -18.88 6.76 6.22
CA LEU A 37 -19.49 6.44 7.51
C LEU A 37 -18.55 6.93 8.64
N LYS A 38 -19.03 7.90 9.42
CA LYS A 38 -18.31 8.53 10.55
C LYS A 38 -18.58 7.72 11.83
N ASP A 39 -18.42 6.41 11.77
CA ASP A 39 -18.62 5.57 12.94
C ASP A 39 -17.29 5.39 13.66
N LYS A 40 -17.26 5.72 14.96
CA LYS A 40 -16.03 5.66 15.76
C LYS A 40 -15.38 4.28 15.75
N HIS A 41 -16.21 3.23 15.74
CA HIS A 41 -15.78 1.83 15.68
C HIS A 41 -14.95 1.51 14.43
N PHE A 42 -15.36 1.97 13.24
CA PHE A 42 -14.60 1.73 12.01
C PHE A 42 -13.18 2.32 12.03
N LEU A 43 -13.00 3.45 12.75
CA LEU A 43 -11.69 4.08 12.87
C LEU A 43 -10.78 3.38 13.89
N GLU A 44 -11.37 2.77 14.92
CA GLU A 44 -10.66 1.98 15.93
C GLU A 44 -10.12 0.68 15.31
N ASP A 45 -10.96 -0.03 14.57
CA ASP A 45 -10.60 -1.27 13.87
C ASP A 45 -9.49 -1.02 12.84
N ARG A 46 -9.61 0.05 12.05
CA ARG A 46 -8.58 0.46 11.09
C ARG A 46 -7.25 0.75 11.76
N SER A 47 -7.25 1.40 12.92
CA SER A 47 -6.02 1.70 13.65
C SER A 47 -5.27 0.42 14.06
N VAL A 48 -6.01 -0.63 14.43
CA VAL A 48 -5.44 -1.93 14.79
C VAL A 48 -4.88 -2.63 13.54
N GLU A 49 -5.63 -2.66 12.44
CA GLU A 49 -5.18 -3.26 11.18
C GLU A 49 -3.88 -2.61 10.66
N LEU A 50 -3.80 -1.28 10.73
CA LEU A 50 -2.58 -0.54 10.35
C LEU A 50 -1.40 -0.89 11.25
N ALA A 51 -1.63 -1.09 12.55
CA ALA A 51 -0.60 -1.44 13.52
C ALA A 51 -0.05 -2.85 13.26
N GLU A 52 -0.93 -3.83 13.07
CA GLU A 52 -0.57 -5.21 12.76
C GLU A 52 0.20 -5.31 11.44
N TYR A 53 -0.20 -4.53 10.43
CA TYR A 53 0.54 -4.46 9.17
C TYR A 53 1.96 -3.89 9.36
N LEU A 54 2.10 -2.85 10.19
CA LEU A 54 3.41 -2.28 10.49
C LEU A 54 4.31 -3.27 11.23
N ILE A 55 3.76 -4.05 12.16
CA ILE A 55 4.50 -5.05 12.92
C ILE A 55 4.93 -6.20 12.01
N SER A 56 3.99 -6.79 11.27
CA SER A 56 4.26 -7.95 10.40
C SER A 56 5.28 -7.67 9.30
N GLN A 57 5.25 -6.47 8.70
CA GLN A 57 6.15 -6.10 7.59
C GLN A 57 7.33 -5.22 8.01
N LYS A 58 7.41 -4.80 9.28
CA LYS A 58 8.33 -3.76 9.77
C LYS A 58 8.35 -2.52 8.85
N ALA A 59 7.19 -2.21 8.27
CA ALA A 59 7.08 -1.27 7.17
C ALA A 59 7.19 0.19 7.64
N THR A 60 7.49 1.10 6.71
CA THR A 60 7.43 2.54 6.99
C THR A 60 6.01 3.08 6.88
N VAL A 61 5.72 4.19 7.55
CA VAL A 61 4.43 4.89 7.41
C VAL A 61 4.12 5.24 5.96
N ARG A 62 5.13 5.57 5.15
CA ARG A 62 4.96 5.90 3.72
C ARG A 62 4.54 4.69 2.89
N SER A 63 5.12 3.51 3.15
CA SER A 63 4.73 2.27 2.46
C SER A 63 3.33 1.83 2.86
N THR A 64 2.99 1.93 4.15
CA THR A 64 1.65 1.63 4.65
C THR A 64 0.61 2.56 4.03
N ALA A 65 0.87 3.88 4.04
CA ALA A 65 0.01 4.87 3.39
C ALA A 65 -0.31 4.53 1.92
N LYS A 66 0.71 4.12 1.15
CA LYS A 66 0.53 3.69 -0.25
C LYS A 66 -0.31 2.41 -0.38
N LYS A 67 -0.15 1.44 0.53
CA LYS A 67 -0.88 0.16 0.46
C LYS A 67 -2.37 0.34 0.72
N PHE A 68 -2.70 1.13 1.73
CA PHE A 68 -4.06 1.38 2.22
C PHE A 68 -4.75 2.57 1.55
N GLY A 69 -4.06 3.32 0.68
CA GLY A 69 -4.64 4.46 -0.03
C GLY A 69 -4.97 5.66 0.87
N VAL A 70 -4.29 5.78 2.01
CA VAL A 70 -4.51 6.85 3.00
C VAL A 70 -3.31 7.79 3.05
N SER A 71 -3.55 9.04 3.49
CA SER A 71 -2.47 9.99 3.63
C SER A 71 -1.51 9.60 4.77
N LYS A 72 -0.22 9.92 4.63
CA LYS A 72 0.79 9.70 5.68
C LYS A 72 0.37 10.32 7.02
N SER A 73 -0.27 11.49 7.00
CA SER A 73 -0.68 12.21 8.20
C SER A 73 -1.85 11.50 8.88
N THR A 74 -2.77 10.95 8.10
CA THR A 74 -3.89 10.16 8.64
C THR A 74 -3.37 8.89 9.31
N VAL A 75 -2.43 8.16 8.69
CA VAL A 75 -1.80 6.98 9.32
C VAL A 75 -1.10 7.35 10.62
N HIS A 76 -0.35 8.46 10.65
CA HIS A 76 0.28 8.92 11.87
C HIS A 76 -0.76 9.20 12.97
N LYS A 77 -1.81 9.99 12.70
CA LYS A 77 -2.87 10.27 13.67
C LYS A 77 -3.55 9.00 14.17
N ASP A 78 -3.82 8.05 13.29
CA ASP A 78 -4.44 6.76 13.64
C ASP A 78 -3.56 5.94 14.61
N ILE A 79 -2.25 5.97 14.45
CA ILE A 79 -1.31 5.24 15.31
C ILE A 79 -1.00 6.01 16.60
N THR A 80 -0.72 7.31 16.50
CA THR A 80 -0.25 8.08 17.66
C THR A 80 -1.38 8.56 18.54
N GLU A 81 -2.59 8.76 18.03
CA GLU A 81 -3.71 9.27 18.85
C GLU A 81 -4.72 8.17 19.15
N ARG A 82 -5.13 7.40 18.14
CA ARG A 82 -6.22 6.41 18.29
C ARG A 82 -5.72 5.08 18.84
N LEU A 83 -4.67 4.49 18.26
CA LEU A 83 -4.15 3.20 18.72
C LEU A 83 -3.70 3.25 20.18
N ARG A 84 -3.15 4.38 20.65
CA ARG A 84 -2.83 4.57 22.07
C ARG A 84 -4.03 4.41 23.01
N LYS A 85 -5.24 4.79 22.56
CA LYS A 85 -6.47 4.68 23.34
C LYS A 85 -7.08 3.28 23.25
N VAL A 86 -6.97 2.63 22.09
CA VAL A 86 -7.54 1.30 21.83
C VAL A 86 -6.65 0.21 22.44
N ASN A 87 -5.36 0.17 22.06
CA ASN A 87 -4.43 -0.84 22.53
C ASN A 87 -3.01 -0.25 22.75
N PRO A 88 -2.65 0.08 23.99
CA PRO A 88 -1.34 0.64 24.31
C PRO A 88 -0.19 -0.36 24.16
N GLN A 89 -0.44 -1.67 24.21
CA GLN A 89 0.60 -2.68 24.03
C GLN A 89 1.06 -2.75 22.57
N LEU A 90 0.10 -2.78 21.63
CA LEU A 90 0.40 -2.72 20.20
C LEU A 90 1.12 -1.43 19.82
N TYR A 91 0.73 -0.30 20.42
CA TYR A 91 1.41 0.97 20.19
C TYR A 91 2.90 0.93 20.52
N LYS A 92 3.30 0.27 21.63
CA LYS A 92 4.73 0.17 22.00
C LYS A 92 5.54 -0.56 20.94
N GLN A 93 5.02 -1.66 20.41
CA GLN A 93 5.69 -2.44 19.35
C GLN A 93 5.83 -1.61 18.07
N VAL A 94 4.75 -0.94 17.66
CA VAL A 94 4.79 -0.05 16.49
C VAL A 94 5.78 1.11 16.71
N ALA A 95 5.81 1.70 17.92
CA ALA A 95 6.70 2.80 18.23
C ALA A 95 8.19 2.41 18.11
N GLU A 96 8.55 1.21 18.55
CA GLU A 96 9.91 0.66 18.40
C GLU A 96 10.29 0.53 16.91
N ILE A 97 9.41 -0.05 16.10
CA ILE A 97 9.63 -0.18 14.64
C ILE A 97 9.76 1.19 13.97
N LEU A 98 8.95 2.17 14.39
CA LEU A 98 9.03 3.52 13.87
C LEU A 98 10.34 4.21 14.26
N GLN A 99 10.85 3.93 15.46
CA GLN A 99 12.13 4.46 15.93
C GLN A 99 13.29 3.91 15.10
N ILE A 100 13.36 2.59 14.91
CA ILE A 100 14.36 1.93 14.05
C ILE A 100 14.31 2.52 12.63
N ASN A 101 13.11 2.66 12.07
CA ASN A 101 12.92 3.25 10.74
C ASN A 101 13.38 4.72 10.64
N LYS A 102 13.27 5.48 11.74
CA LYS A 102 13.71 6.88 11.81
C LYS A 102 15.22 6.96 11.87
N GLU A 103 15.84 6.07 12.64
CA GLU A 103 17.29 5.92 12.72
C GLU A 103 17.85 5.53 11.35
N GLU A 104 17.36 4.47 10.70
CA GLU A 104 17.85 4.03 9.39
C GLU A 104 17.62 5.02 8.23
N ARG A 105 16.81 6.07 8.44
CA ARG A 105 16.42 7.02 7.40
C ARG A 105 17.62 7.67 6.71
N HIS A 106 18.67 7.99 7.45
CA HIS A 106 19.86 8.64 6.89
C HIS A 106 20.60 7.70 5.93
N ILE A 107 20.70 6.41 6.26
CA ILE A 107 21.27 5.37 5.40
C ILE A 107 20.48 5.28 4.09
N ARG A 108 19.15 5.21 4.20
CA ARG A 108 18.26 5.18 3.03
C ARG A 108 18.34 6.46 2.20
N GLY A 109 18.49 7.61 2.85
CA GLY A 109 18.65 8.92 2.21
C GLY A 109 19.95 9.00 1.39
N GLY A 110 21.07 8.55 1.96
CA GLY A 110 22.35 8.48 1.24
C GLY A 110 22.26 7.58 0.00
N MET A 111 21.65 6.40 0.14
CA MET A 111 21.41 5.50 -1.01
C MET A 111 20.50 6.13 -2.07
N ALA A 112 19.50 6.91 -1.68
CA ALA A 112 18.60 7.57 -2.62
C ALA A 112 19.34 8.63 -3.47
N THR A 113 20.22 9.42 -2.84
CA THR A 113 21.06 10.39 -3.55
C THR A 113 22.01 9.67 -4.51
N LYS A 114 22.72 8.64 -4.04
CA LYS A 114 23.63 7.84 -4.89
C LYS A 114 22.93 7.29 -6.14
N ARG A 115 21.78 6.61 -5.97
CA ARG A 115 20.98 6.07 -7.08
C ARG A 115 20.49 7.16 -8.03
N LYS A 116 20.13 8.35 -7.53
CA LYS A 116 19.75 9.48 -8.37
C LYS A 116 20.89 9.80 -9.34
N TYR A 117 22.12 10.02 -8.85
CA TYR A 117 23.24 10.36 -9.72
C TYR A 117 23.69 9.21 -10.63
N GLU A 118 23.67 7.96 -10.16
CA GLU A 118 23.95 6.79 -11.00
C GLU A 118 22.97 6.70 -12.19
N SER A 119 21.66 6.86 -11.93
CA SER A 119 20.65 6.85 -13.01
C SER A 119 20.78 8.00 -14.01
N HIS A 120 21.41 9.12 -13.62
CA HIS A 120 21.71 10.23 -14.54
C HIS A 120 22.98 9.98 -15.34
N ARG A 121 23.87 9.06 -14.90
CA ARG A 121 25.11 8.72 -15.60
C ARG A 121 24.90 7.63 -16.66
N GLU A 122 23.89 6.78 -16.47
CA GLU A 122 23.55 5.67 -17.40
C GLU A 122 22.58 6.07 -18.53
N ARG A 123 22.08 7.30 -18.52
CA ARG A 123 21.22 7.88 -19.57
C ARG A 123 22.04 8.75 -20.49
#